data_AF-A0A2D5A7N0-F1
#
_entry.id   AF-A0A2D5A7N0-F1
#
_cell.length_a   1.000
_cell.length_b   1.000
_cell.length_c   1.000
_cell.angle_alpha   90.00
_cell.angle_beta   90.00
_cell.angle_gamma   90.00
#
_symmetry.space_group_name_H-M   'P 1'
#
loop_
_entity.id
_entity.type
_entity.pdbx_description
1 polymer ?
#
loop_
_entity_poly.entity_id
_entity_poly.type
_entity_poly.pdbx_seq_one_letter_code
_entity_poly.pdbx_strand_id
1 'polypeptide(L)'
;MPNRIGYRWNKFQGDLMNVRSRVIRRPFALPLIGILVSGSMLGRAAAETFTLEPGPAFRIQALIDEVVSDGDEIVLEAGDHLVETVIDLRGRAITLRGESDRLGRPAARLVGAGGTGILSCRSGETGSTRIETLEVVGGDIDLGAGLLIVDSSPSLQGVRFIGNIASVFGGGVGIFGSESNPLFENCDFIDNRADLVGGGCLNGTDASPIYRDCFWSGNTVGLYGRGMYNQVDAAPALVGCEVAGCCDVVPPQSFIDEGENLIDPYCGNCRADFNCYGGVGSADLGLLLGAWGSTDPVYDLDGDGVIGGSDIGALVAQWGPCS
;
A
#
# COMPACT_ATOMS: atom_id res chain seq x y z
N MET A 1 6.04 -16.62 38.12
CA MET A 1 6.63 -15.29 38.37
C MET A 1 6.30 -14.41 37.16
N PRO A 2 5.46 -13.36 37.29
CA PRO A 2 5.25 -12.41 36.21
C PRO A 2 5.95 -11.08 36.52
N ASN A 3 6.89 -10.65 35.66
CA ASN A 3 7.41 -9.28 35.60
C ASN A 3 6.87 -8.67 34.31
N ARG A 4 5.88 -7.76 34.32
CA ARG A 4 5.98 -6.30 34.55
C ARG A 4 7.15 -5.64 33.81
N ILE A 5 6.84 -5.02 32.67
CA ILE A 5 7.50 -3.78 32.23
C ILE A 5 6.38 -2.82 31.78
N GLY A 6 6.24 -1.72 32.52
CA GLY A 6 5.25 -0.68 32.28
C GLY A 6 5.81 0.42 31.39
N TYR A 7 5.00 0.91 30.46
CA TYR A 7 5.30 2.07 29.63
C TYR A 7 5.19 3.34 30.47
N ARG A 8 6.31 4.06 30.61
CA ARG A 8 6.37 5.42 31.19
C ARG A 8 6.31 6.44 30.05
N TRP A 9 5.17 7.10 29.94
CA TRP A 9 5.02 8.36 29.23
C TRP A 9 5.64 9.50 30.06
N ASN A 10 6.57 10.27 29.49
CA ASN A 10 6.91 11.60 29.99
C ASN A 10 7.57 12.46 28.89
N LYS A 11 6.79 13.41 28.37
CA LYS A 11 7.04 14.86 28.40
C LYS A 11 8.43 15.33 27.96
N PHE A 12 8.52 15.86 26.73
CA PHE A 12 9.43 16.95 26.39
C PHE A 12 8.69 18.03 25.59
N GLN A 13 8.42 19.15 26.28
CA GLN A 13 8.15 20.47 25.72
C GLN A 13 9.39 21.29 26.06
N GLY A 14 9.98 21.98 25.09
CA GLY A 14 11.05 22.94 25.34
C GLY A 14 11.90 23.23 24.11
N ASP A 15 11.53 24.31 23.42
CA ASP A 15 12.35 25.23 22.64
C ASP A 15 13.38 24.70 21.64
N LEU A 16 13.22 25.07 20.36
CA LEU A 16 14.32 25.64 19.60
C LEU A 16 13.81 26.61 18.51
N MET A 17 14.60 27.69 18.40
CA MET A 17 14.34 28.96 17.76
C MET A 17 14.24 28.93 16.22
N ASN A 18 13.43 29.87 15.70
CA ASN A 18 13.66 30.69 14.50
C ASN A 18 14.80 30.25 13.56
N VAL A 19 14.43 29.65 12.41
CA VAL A 19 15.26 29.68 11.21
C VAL A 19 14.39 30.02 10.00
N ARG A 20 14.34 31.32 9.68
CA ARG A 20 13.89 31.80 8.37
C ARG A 20 14.90 31.33 7.32
N SER A 21 14.52 30.40 6.44
CA SER A 21 15.31 30.14 5.23
C SER A 21 14.41 29.83 4.01
N ARG A 22 14.49 30.77 3.06
CA ARG A 22 14.12 30.79 1.63
C ARG A 22 13.15 29.72 1.10
N VAL A 23 11.90 30.13 0.91
CA VAL A 23 11.00 29.60 -0.12
C VAL A 23 11.22 30.42 -1.39
N ILE A 24 11.62 29.77 -2.50
CA ILE A 24 11.88 30.44 -3.78
C ILE A 24 10.57 30.48 -4.57
N ARG A 25 9.91 31.63 -4.60
CA ARG A 25 8.85 31.94 -5.58
C ARG A 25 9.52 32.42 -6.87
N ARG A 26 9.32 31.75 -8.01
CA ARG A 26 9.72 32.29 -9.32
C ARG A 26 8.52 32.91 -10.04
N PRO A 27 8.58 34.22 -10.31
CA PRO A 27 8.18 34.71 -11.63
C PRO A 27 9.22 35.68 -12.23
N PHE A 28 9.26 35.78 -13.55
CA PHE A 28 10.16 36.64 -14.32
C PHE A 28 9.96 38.15 -14.01
N ALA A 29 11.09 38.87 -13.86
CA ALA A 29 11.35 40.33 -13.90
C ALA A 29 11.04 41.25 -12.67
N LEU A 30 12.07 42.03 -12.26
CA LEU A 30 12.27 42.98 -11.13
C LEU A 30 11.62 44.38 -11.31
N PRO A 31 11.70 45.36 -10.35
CA PRO A 31 11.54 45.34 -8.86
C PRO A 31 10.64 46.49 -8.29
N LEU A 32 9.88 46.27 -7.19
CA LEU A 32 9.70 47.14 -5.99
C LEU A 32 8.44 46.79 -5.15
N ILE A 33 8.67 46.54 -3.86
CA ILE A 33 7.88 46.86 -2.63
C ILE A 33 6.33 46.75 -2.64
N GLY A 34 5.80 45.92 -1.72
CA GLY A 34 4.53 46.20 -1.02
C GLY A 34 3.62 44.97 -0.84
N ILE A 35 3.60 44.38 0.36
CA ILE A 35 2.47 43.52 0.76
C ILE A 35 1.29 44.44 1.02
N LEU A 36 0.36 44.50 0.07
CA LEU A 36 -0.98 45.07 0.22
C LEU A 36 -1.93 43.90 0.45
N VAL A 37 -2.30 43.66 1.71
CA VAL A 37 -3.53 42.93 2.02
C VAL A 37 -4.64 43.96 1.97
N SER A 38 -5.41 43.96 0.88
CA SER A 38 -6.64 44.75 0.79
C SER A 38 -7.75 43.93 0.16
N GLY A 39 -8.84 43.80 0.92
CA GLY A 39 -10.18 43.76 0.33
C GLY A 39 -10.66 42.40 -0.15
N SER A 40 -11.55 41.83 0.67
CA SER A 40 -12.55 40.81 0.33
C SER A 40 -12.96 40.76 -1.15
N MET A 41 -12.77 39.59 -1.75
CA MET A 41 -13.75 39.01 -2.67
C MET A 41 -13.97 37.56 -2.26
N LEU A 42 -15.23 37.21 -1.97
CA LEU A 42 -15.73 35.84 -1.91
C LEU A 42 -15.71 35.27 -3.34
N GLY A 43 -14.52 34.93 -3.82
CA GLY A 43 -14.32 33.98 -4.90
C GLY A 43 -13.80 32.69 -4.27
N ARG A 44 -14.26 31.53 -4.72
CA ARG A 44 -13.56 30.27 -4.40
C ARG A 44 -12.09 30.49 -4.74
N ALA A 45 -11.20 30.33 -3.76
CA ALA A 45 -9.76 30.32 -4.04
C ALA A 45 -9.52 29.26 -5.11
N ALA A 46 -8.81 29.63 -6.18
CA ALA A 46 -8.37 28.66 -7.17
C ALA A 46 -7.39 27.70 -6.48
N ALA A 47 -7.42 26.43 -6.89
CA ALA A 47 -6.43 25.43 -6.46
C ALA A 47 -5.01 26.01 -6.58
N GLU A 48 -4.29 26.06 -5.46
CA GLU A 48 -2.90 26.51 -5.40
C GLU A 48 -1.94 25.32 -5.46
N THR A 49 -0.79 25.51 -6.11
CA THR A 49 0.27 24.49 -6.19
C THR A 49 1.45 24.92 -5.32
N PHE A 50 1.86 24.06 -4.40
CA PHE A 50 2.99 24.25 -3.50
C PHE A 50 4.12 23.28 -3.86
N THR A 51 5.27 23.80 -4.26
CA THR A 51 6.43 22.97 -4.60
C THR A 51 7.43 22.87 -3.44
N LEU A 52 7.88 21.66 -3.14
CA LEU A 52 8.83 21.36 -2.09
C LEU A 52 10.08 20.66 -2.63
N GLU A 53 11.23 21.28 -2.38
CA GLU A 53 12.55 20.70 -2.62
C GLU A 53 12.83 19.55 -1.63
N PRO A 54 13.68 18.57 -1.97
CA PRO A 54 14.07 17.47 -1.09
C PRO A 54 14.57 17.93 0.28
N GLY A 55 14.30 17.12 1.30
CA GLY A 55 14.68 17.43 2.68
C GLY A 55 13.73 16.84 3.72
N PRO A 56 13.64 17.43 4.91
CA PRO A 56 12.77 16.89 5.97
C PRO A 56 11.28 16.98 5.62
N ALA A 57 10.57 15.85 5.73
CA ALA A 57 9.15 15.74 5.38
C ALA A 57 8.20 16.44 6.37
N PHE A 58 8.66 16.89 7.54
CA PHE A 58 7.84 17.70 8.44
C PHE A 58 7.30 18.97 7.75
N ARG A 59 7.97 19.43 6.68
CA ARG A 59 7.52 20.56 5.85
C ARG A 59 6.24 20.24 5.08
N ILE A 60 6.06 18.97 4.68
CA ILE A 60 4.83 18.49 4.04
C ILE A 60 3.70 18.54 5.07
N GLN A 61 3.90 17.99 6.27
CA GLN A 61 2.89 18.02 7.33
C GLN A 61 2.52 19.45 7.73
N ALA A 62 3.52 20.35 7.87
CA ALA A 62 3.27 21.75 8.20
C ALA A 62 2.42 22.46 7.14
N LEU A 63 2.65 22.18 5.84
CA LEU A 63 1.79 22.69 4.77
C LEU A 63 0.35 22.17 4.90
N ILE A 64 0.20 20.86 5.14
CA ILE A 64 -1.11 20.22 5.34
C ILE A 64 -1.86 20.84 6.53
N ASP A 65 -1.17 21.11 7.63
CA ASP A 65 -1.80 21.59 8.85
C ASP A 65 -2.11 23.11 8.79
N GLU A 66 -1.28 23.91 8.13
CA GLU A 66 -1.33 25.38 8.27
C GLU A 66 -1.76 26.15 7.00
N VAL A 67 -1.52 25.60 5.80
CA VAL A 67 -1.56 26.41 4.56
C VAL A 67 -2.52 25.86 3.52
N VAL A 68 -2.42 24.58 3.18
CA VAL A 68 -3.19 24.02 2.06
C VAL A 68 -4.67 23.88 2.41
N SER A 69 -5.49 23.97 1.38
CA SER A 69 -6.94 23.83 1.42
C SER A 69 -7.39 22.75 0.43
N ASP A 70 -8.64 22.30 0.55
CA ASP A 70 -9.22 21.35 -0.40
C ASP A 70 -9.14 21.90 -1.84
N GLY A 71 -8.64 21.07 -2.75
CA GLY A 71 -8.36 21.41 -4.14
C GLY A 71 -6.89 21.71 -4.43
N ASP A 72 -6.07 22.00 -3.40
CA ASP A 72 -4.66 22.34 -3.58
C ASP A 72 -3.79 21.13 -3.93
N GLU A 73 -2.62 21.42 -4.50
CA GLU A 73 -1.61 20.44 -4.88
C GLU A 73 -0.28 20.71 -4.17
N ILE A 74 0.32 19.66 -3.63
CA ILE A 74 1.68 19.65 -3.10
C ILE A 74 2.55 18.85 -4.08
N VAL A 75 3.50 19.51 -4.73
CA VAL A 75 4.45 18.88 -5.66
C VAL A 75 5.80 18.70 -4.96
N LEU A 76 6.26 17.47 -4.88
CA LEU A 76 7.58 17.10 -4.36
C LEU A 76 8.57 17.05 -5.53
N GLU A 77 9.63 17.85 -5.47
CA GLU A 77 10.70 17.79 -6.46
C GLU A 77 11.53 16.51 -6.31
N ALA A 78 12.22 16.16 -7.40
CA ALA A 78 13.06 14.96 -7.47
C ALA A 78 14.10 14.90 -6.34
N GLY A 79 14.12 13.76 -5.63
CA GLY A 79 14.99 13.51 -4.49
C GLY A 79 14.25 13.02 -3.25
N ASP A 80 15.01 12.90 -2.16
CA ASP A 80 14.54 12.26 -0.93
C ASP A 80 13.91 13.26 0.04
N HIS A 81 12.70 12.94 0.47
CA HIS A 81 11.93 13.63 1.50
C HIS A 81 11.89 12.73 2.73
N LEU A 82 12.72 13.02 3.73
CA LEU A 82 12.96 12.16 4.88
C LEU A 82 11.79 12.23 5.87
N VAL A 83 11.15 11.09 6.10
CA VAL A 83 9.99 10.94 6.98
C VAL A 83 10.44 10.40 8.33
N GLU A 84 10.55 11.31 9.30
CA GLU A 84 10.82 10.99 10.71
C GLU A 84 9.54 10.75 11.51
N THR A 85 8.42 11.27 11.02
CA THR A 85 7.08 11.12 11.57
C THR A 85 6.09 10.97 10.43
N VAL A 86 5.12 10.07 10.58
CA VAL A 86 4.08 9.81 9.57
C VAL A 86 3.43 11.10 9.06
N ILE A 87 3.21 11.19 7.75
CA ILE A 87 2.48 12.28 7.11
C ILE A 87 0.99 11.90 7.08
N ASP A 88 0.18 12.64 7.83
CA ASP A 88 -1.27 12.49 7.91
C ASP A 88 -1.92 13.48 6.95
N LEU A 89 -2.74 12.99 6.01
CA LEU A 89 -3.42 13.83 5.00
C LEU A 89 -4.66 14.55 5.54
N ARG A 90 -5.04 14.31 6.80
CA ARG A 90 -6.05 15.06 7.56
C ARG A 90 -7.44 15.10 6.92
N GLY A 91 -7.80 14.12 6.10
CA GLY A 91 -9.11 14.08 5.43
C GLY A 91 -9.26 15.12 4.33
N ARG A 92 -8.18 15.78 3.91
CA ARG A 92 -8.23 16.88 2.95
C ARG A 92 -8.30 16.37 1.51
N ALA A 93 -9.11 17.04 0.71
CA ALA A 93 -9.20 16.78 -0.73
C ALA A 93 -8.04 17.45 -1.48
N ILE A 94 -6.80 17.03 -1.22
CA ILE A 94 -5.58 17.57 -1.83
C ILE A 94 -4.91 16.54 -2.75
N THR A 95 -4.02 17.01 -3.63
CA THR A 95 -3.13 16.15 -4.41
C THR A 95 -1.70 16.24 -3.86
N LEU A 96 -1.11 15.11 -3.44
CA LEU A 96 0.31 14.98 -3.13
C LEU A 96 0.99 14.26 -4.30
N ARG A 97 1.78 14.99 -5.10
CA ARG A 97 2.40 14.49 -6.33
C ARG A 97 3.92 14.55 -6.25
N GLY A 98 4.61 13.51 -6.69
CA GLY A 98 6.04 13.56 -6.97
C GLY A 98 6.37 13.99 -8.41
N GLU A 99 7.49 14.67 -8.59
CA GLU A 99 8.08 14.90 -9.91
C GLU A 99 8.40 13.55 -10.59
N SER A 100 8.22 13.48 -11.90
CA SER A 100 8.60 12.33 -12.71
C SER A 100 9.86 12.58 -13.53
N ASP A 101 10.59 11.51 -13.83
CA ASP A 101 11.67 11.53 -14.80
C ASP A 101 11.13 11.62 -16.25
N ARG A 102 12.04 11.65 -17.23
CA ARG A 102 11.68 11.75 -18.66
C ARG A 102 10.91 10.55 -19.21
N LEU A 103 10.85 9.44 -18.47
CA LEU A 103 10.11 8.24 -18.81
C LEU A 103 8.78 8.17 -18.05
N GLY A 104 8.42 9.20 -17.29
CA GLY A 104 7.20 9.23 -16.48
C GLY A 104 7.30 8.46 -15.16
N ARG A 105 8.49 8.01 -14.76
CA ARG A 105 8.69 7.27 -13.50
C ARG A 105 8.86 8.24 -12.34
N PRO A 106 8.41 7.89 -11.13
CA PRO A 106 8.65 8.70 -9.94
C PRO A 106 10.13 9.06 -9.73
N ALA A 107 10.41 10.33 -9.51
CA ALA A 107 11.73 10.85 -9.16
C ALA A 107 11.79 11.43 -7.73
N ALA A 108 10.63 11.71 -7.13
CA ALA A 108 10.51 12.08 -5.72
C ALA A 108 10.25 10.85 -4.84
N ARG A 109 10.90 10.81 -3.67
CA ARG A 109 10.87 9.67 -2.76
C ARG A 109 10.54 10.12 -1.35
N LEU A 110 9.50 9.56 -0.74
CA LEU A 110 9.26 9.64 0.69
C LEU A 110 10.03 8.50 1.37
N VAL A 111 11.05 8.82 2.17
CA VAL A 111 11.98 7.83 2.71
C VAL A 111 11.88 7.81 4.23
N GLY A 112 11.49 6.67 4.81
CA GLY A 112 11.37 6.48 6.24
C GLY A 112 12.72 6.55 6.97
N ALA A 113 12.73 7.14 8.15
CA ALA A 113 13.91 7.20 9.03
C ALA A 113 14.11 5.92 9.88
N GLY A 114 13.23 4.91 9.73
CA GLY A 114 13.14 3.72 10.60
C GLY A 114 12.21 3.95 11.80
N GLY A 115 11.47 2.92 12.21
CA GLY A 115 10.50 3.00 13.32
C GLY A 115 9.33 3.97 13.12
N THR A 116 9.06 4.40 11.87
CA THR A 116 7.88 5.21 11.51
C THR A 116 7.25 4.69 10.21
N GLY A 117 5.92 4.80 10.13
CA GLY A 117 5.21 4.72 8.85
C GLY A 117 5.42 5.98 8.01
N ILE A 118 5.07 5.91 6.73
CA ILE A 118 5.29 7.02 5.79
C ILE A 118 4.04 7.90 5.63
N LEU A 119 2.93 7.32 5.15
CA LEU A 119 1.68 8.03 4.88
C LEU A 119 0.53 7.47 5.72
N SER A 120 -0.45 8.32 6.05
CA SER A 120 -1.69 7.92 6.73
C SER A 120 -2.90 8.67 6.16
N CYS A 121 -3.94 7.92 5.84
CA CYS A 121 -5.30 8.40 5.56
C CYS A 121 -6.25 7.78 6.58
N ARG A 122 -6.74 8.56 7.54
CA ARG A 122 -7.51 8.07 8.69
C ARG A 122 -8.58 9.04 9.19
N SER A 123 -8.90 10.04 8.38
CA SER A 123 -9.76 11.16 8.75
C SER A 123 -10.89 11.37 7.74
N GLY A 124 -11.30 10.30 7.05
CA GLY A 124 -12.37 10.33 6.06
C GLY A 124 -11.92 10.84 4.69
N GLU A 125 -10.65 10.63 4.33
CA GLU A 125 -10.14 10.92 2.99
C GLU A 125 -10.99 10.20 1.94
N THR A 126 -11.47 10.91 0.93
CA THR A 126 -12.18 10.32 -0.22
C THR A 126 -11.25 10.21 -1.42
N GLY A 127 -11.76 9.73 -2.58
CA GLY A 127 -11.01 9.68 -3.83
C GLY A 127 -10.55 11.06 -4.34
N SER A 128 -10.97 12.15 -3.70
CA SER A 128 -10.46 13.50 -3.95
C SER A 128 -9.12 13.78 -3.25
N THR A 129 -8.72 12.92 -2.31
CA THR A 129 -7.36 12.87 -1.76
C THR A 129 -6.53 12.00 -2.69
N ARG A 130 -5.58 12.61 -3.39
CA ARG A 130 -4.83 11.95 -4.46
C ARG A 130 -3.35 11.87 -4.10
N ILE A 131 -2.76 10.69 -4.26
CA ILE A 131 -1.32 10.46 -4.08
C ILE A 131 -0.77 9.97 -5.42
N GLU A 132 0.18 10.70 -6.00
CA GLU A 132 0.58 10.48 -7.38
C GLU A 132 2.09 10.46 -7.58
N THR A 133 2.57 9.53 -8.41
CA THR A 133 3.91 9.61 -9.03
C THR A 133 5.06 9.77 -8.01
N LEU A 134 5.07 8.97 -6.94
CA LEU A 134 6.11 9.02 -5.91
C LEU A 134 6.53 7.62 -5.45
N GLU A 135 7.76 7.49 -4.95
CA GLU A 135 8.18 6.28 -4.23
C GLU A 135 7.95 6.45 -2.73
N VAL A 136 7.38 5.44 -2.09
CA VAL A 136 7.17 5.32 -0.65
C VAL A 136 8.09 4.21 -0.14
N VAL A 137 9.16 4.60 0.56
CA VAL A 137 10.30 3.71 0.80
C VAL A 137 10.65 3.60 2.27
N GLY A 138 10.87 2.37 2.74
CA GLY A 138 11.50 2.12 4.04
C GLY A 138 10.67 2.56 5.25
N GLY A 139 9.34 2.61 5.12
CA GLY A 139 8.46 2.66 6.28
C GLY A 139 8.69 1.46 7.18
N ASP A 140 8.61 1.65 8.49
CA ASP A 140 8.87 0.62 9.50
C ASP A 140 7.98 0.86 10.72
N ILE A 141 6.83 0.20 10.78
CA ILE A 141 5.83 0.38 11.85
C ILE A 141 4.98 -0.88 12.00
N ASP A 142 4.01 -0.90 12.91
CA ASP A 142 3.19 -2.09 13.12
C ASP A 142 2.21 -2.39 11.97
N LEU A 143 1.59 -1.35 11.40
CA LEU A 143 0.50 -1.47 10.43
C LEU A 143 0.66 -0.49 9.27
N GLY A 144 0.58 -0.98 8.03
CA GLY A 144 0.56 -0.13 6.83
C GLY A 144 1.81 0.74 6.72
N ALA A 145 2.99 0.12 6.64
CA ALA A 145 4.23 0.85 6.85
C ALA A 145 4.53 1.89 5.77
N GLY A 146 4.23 1.58 4.50
CA GLY A 146 4.22 2.59 3.45
C GLY A 146 3.00 3.51 3.55
N LEU A 147 1.80 2.93 3.58
CA LEU A 147 0.55 3.68 3.75
C LEU A 147 -0.44 2.93 4.63
N LEU A 148 -0.96 3.64 5.63
CA LEU A 148 -2.07 3.20 6.46
C LEU A 148 -3.37 3.89 6.03
N ILE A 149 -4.39 3.10 5.72
CA ILE A 149 -5.74 3.57 5.37
C ILE A 149 -6.73 3.05 6.41
N VAL A 150 -7.50 3.95 7.03
CA VAL A 150 -8.53 3.61 8.02
C VAL A 150 -9.79 4.42 7.76
N ASP A 151 -10.92 3.74 7.54
CA ASP A 151 -12.23 4.34 7.20
C ASP A 151 -12.10 5.47 6.16
N SER A 152 -11.33 5.20 5.10
CA SER A 152 -10.90 6.20 4.12
C SER A 152 -10.68 5.55 2.75
N SER A 153 -10.91 6.30 1.68
CA SER A 153 -10.86 5.82 0.29
C SER A 153 -10.06 6.76 -0.62
N PRO A 154 -8.76 7.03 -0.35
CA PRO A 154 -7.92 7.85 -1.22
C PRO A 154 -7.73 7.22 -2.62
N SER A 155 -7.31 8.03 -3.60
CA SER A 155 -6.92 7.57 -4.93
C SER A 155 -5.40 7.66 -5.10
N LEU A 156 -4.80 6.58 -5.59
CA LEU A 156 -3.36 6.46 -5.81
C LEU A 156 -3.07 6.15 -7.28
N GLN A 157 -2.09 6.85 -7.85
CA GLN A 157 -1.71 6.69 -9.25
C GLN A 157 -0.20 6.74 -9.45
N GLY A 158 0.40 5.69 -10.02
CA GLY A 158 1.84 5.69 -10.30
C GLY A 158 2.71 5.71 -9.03
N VAL A 159 2.21 5.16 -7.92
CA VAL A 159 2.91 5.12 -6.63
C VAL A 159 3.65 3.80 -6.48
N ARG A 160 4.87 3.85 -5.94
CA ARG A 160 5.71 2.66 -5.74
C ARG A 160 6.00 2.47 -4.26
N PHE A 161 5.47 1.41 -3.65
CA PHE A 161 5.74 1.02 -2.28
C PHE A 161 6.92 0.05 -2.27
N ILE A 162 8.07 0.48 -1.74
CA ILE A 162 9.33 -0.26 -1.86
C ILE A 162 9.97 -0.50 -0.49
N GLY A 163 10.23 -1.76 -0.15
CA GLY A 163 11.02 -2.09 1.04
C GLY A 163 10.40 -1.61 2.36
N ASN A 164 9.08 -1.47 2.42
CA ASN A 164 8.38 -1.09 3.65
C ASN A 164 8.14 -2.33 4.52
N ILE A 165 8.27 -2.18 5.84
CA ILE A 165 8.29 -3.26 6.81
C ILE A 165 7.21 -3.01 7.86
N ALA A 166 6.24 -3.93 7.93
CA ALA A 166 5.23 -3.96 8.97
C ALA A 166 5.52 -5.06 10.01
N SER A 167 5.55 -4.73 11.30
CA SER A 167 5.71 -5.74 12.36
C SER A 167 4.44 -6.61 12.56
N VAL A 168 3.32 -6.21 11.97
CA VAL A 168 2.05 -6.94 12.04
C VAL A 168 1.46 -7.13 10.64
N PHE A 169 0.92 -6.08 10.01
CA PHE A 169 0.10 -6.22 8.80
C PHE A 169 0.39 -5.14 7.76
N GLY A 170 0.39 -5.53 6.48
CA GLY A 170 0.45 -4.57 5.37
C GLY A 170 1.81 -3.88 5.29
N GLY A 171 2.82 -4.60 4.81
CA GLY A 171 4.18 -4.06 4.68
C GLY A 171 4.19 -2.82 3.80
N GLY A 172 3.70 -2.94 2.55
CA GLY A 172 3.48 -1.79 1.67
C GLY A 172 2.30 -0.97 2.14
N VAL A 173 1.11 -1.58 2.14
CA VAL A 173 -0.15 -0.90 2.48
C VAL A 173 -1.01 -1.74 3.42
N GLY A 174 -1.58 -1.10 4.44
CA GLY A 174 -2.56 -1.69 5.34
C GLY A 174 -3.88 -0.94 5.26
N ILE A 175 -4.95 -1.63 4.88
CA ILE A 175 -6.29 -1.08 4.74
C ILE A 175 -7.19 -1.66 5.83
N PHE A 176 -7.84 -0.79 6.60
CA PHE A 176 -8.72 -1.17 7.71
C PHE A 176 -10.00 -0.35 7.71
N GLY A 177 -11.05 -0.90 8.32
CA GLY A 177 -12.35 -0.23 8.43
C GLY A 177 -13.26 -0.51 7.23
N SER A 178 -14.57 -0.55 7.50
CA SER A 178 -15.59 -0.98 6.54
C SER A 178 -15.88 0.05 5.45
N GLU A 179 -15.42 1.29 5.60
CA GLU A 179 -15.58 2.37 4.61
C GLU A 179 -14.30 2.59 3.77
N SER A 180 -13.39 1.62 3.77
CA SER A 180 -12.10 1.73 3.08
C SER A 180 -12.09 1.06 1.72
N ASN A 181 -12.36 1.86 0.68
CA ASN A 181 -12.40 1.42 -0.72
C ASN A 181 -11.48 2.30 -1.60
N PRO A 182 -10.16 2.37 -1.29
CA PRO A 182 -9.21 3.13 -2.09
C PRO A 182 -9.07 2.58 -3.51
N LEU A 183 -8.66 3.45 -4.43
CA LEU A 183 -8.31 3.10 -5.81
C LEU A 183 -6.79 3.15 -5.95
N PHE A 184 -6.18 2.06 -6.40
CA PHE A 184 -4.78 2.00 -6.84
C PHE A 184 -4.75 1.79 -8.35
N GLU A 185 -4.10 2.70 -9.06
CA GLU A 185 -3.92 2.62 -10.50
C GLU A 185 -2.44 2.71 -10.84
N ASN A 186 -1.94 1.72 -11.58
CA ASN A 186 -0.56 1.68 -12.05
C ASN A 186 0.45 1.80 -10.88
N CYS A 187 0.20 1.05 -9.80
CA CYS A 187 1.00 1.08 -8.58
C CYS A 187 1.84 -0.19 -8.42
N ASP A 188 3.04 -0.04 -7.87
CA ASP A 188 3.97 -1.14 -7.62
C ASP A 188 4.12 -1.41 -6.12
N PHE A 189 4.16 -2.68 -5.73
CA PHE A 189 4.43 -3.15 -4.38
C PHE A 189 5.63 -4.10 -4.42
N ILE A 190 6.81 -3.59 -4.08
CA ILE A 190 8.09 -4.25 -4.30
C ILE A 190 8.85 -4.45 -2.98
N ASP A 191 9.31 -5.68 -2.73
CA ASP A 191 10.18 -6.02 -1.60
C ASP A 191 9.65 -5.59 -0.23
N ASN A 192 8.32 -5.45 -0.09
CA ASN A 192 7.71 -5.09 1.19
C ASN A 192 7.58 -6.34 2.07
N ARG A 193 7.61 -6.14 3.39
CA ARG A 193 7.56 -7.21 4.37
C ARG A 193 6.48 -6.95 5.41
N ALA A 194 5.72 -7.99 5.76
CA ALA A 194 4.93 -7.99 6.99
C ALA A 194 5.30 -9.21 7.85
N ASP A 195 5.51 -9.04 9.15
CA ASP A 195 5.89 -10.20 9.98
C ASP A 195 4.74 -11.22 10.14
N LEU A 196 3.47 -10.82 9.92
CA LEU A 196 2.34 -11.76 9.90
C LEU A 196 1.78 -11.96 8.48
N VAL A 197 1.03 -10.99 7.93
CA VAL A 197 0.32 -11.16 6.66
C VAL A 197 0.26 -9.88 5.83
N GLY A 198 0.12 -10.04 4.51
CA GLY A 198 0.00 -8.92 3.57
C GLY A 198 1.32 -8.19 3.38
N GLY A 199 2.31 -8.86 2.79
CA GLY A 199 3.63 -8.27 2.58
C GLY A 199 3.56 -7.02 1.71
N GLY A 200 2.95 -7.13 0.53
CA GLY A 200 2.58 -5.99 -0.30
C GLY A 200 1.38 -5.25 0.28
N CYS A 201 0.22 -5.91 0.31
CA CYS A 201 -1.03 -5.32 0.80
C CYS A 201 -1.76 -6.21 1.80
N LEU A 202 -2.32 -5.59 2.83
CA LEU A 202 -3.43 -6.18 3.59
C LEU A 202 -4.72 -5.41 3.28
N ASN A 203 -5.74 -6.15 2.86
CA ASN A 203 -7.12 -5.66 2.73
C ASN A 203 -7.91 -6.17 3.94
N GLY A 204 -8.31 -5.25 4.82
CA GLY A 204 -9.02 -5.54 6.06
C GLY A 204 -10.48 -5.95 5.83
N THR A 205 -11.15 -6.38 6.91
CA THR A 205 -12.55 -6.80 6.87
C THR A 205 -13.47 -5.77 6.22
N ASP A 206 -14.37 -6.24 5.34
CA ASP A 206 -15.33 -5.46 4.55
C ASP A 206 -14.71 -4.46 3.55
N ALA A 207 -13.38 -4.39 3.42
CA ALA A 207 -12.73 -3.50 2.48
C ALA A 207 -12.87 -4.01 1.04
N SER A 208 -13.26 -3.12 0.12
CA SER A 208 -13.38 -3.41 -1.32
C SER A 208 -12.52 -2.46 -2.17
N PRO A 209 -11.18 -2.45 -1.98
CA PRO A 209 -10.31 -1.61 -2.77
C PRO A 209 -10.26 -2.08 -4.23
N ILE A 210 -9.96 -1.15 -5.14
CA ILE A 210 -9.79 -1.45 -6.56
C ILE A 210 -8.30 -1.35 -6.90
N TYR A 211 -7.76 -2.40 -7.49
CA TYR A 211 -6.41 -2.43 -8.04
C TYR A 211 -6.50 -2.57 -9.57
N ARG A 212 -5.91 -1.61 -10.27
CA ARG A 212 -5.87 -1.55 -11.73
C ARG A 212 -4.43 -1.44 -12.19
N ASP A 213 -4.02 -2.32 -13.09
CA ASP A 213 -2.68 -2.31 -13.70
C ASP A 213 -1.56 -2.29 -12.63
N CYS A 214 -1.78 -2.98 -11.51
CA CYS A 214 -0.86 -2.99 -10.38
C CYS A 214 0.08 -4.20 -10.40
N PHE A 215 1.26 -4.03 -9.82
CA PHE A 215 2.31 -5.05 -9.81
C PHE A 215 2.82 -5.36 -8.40
N TRP A 216 2.89 -6.65 -8.04
CA TRP A 216 3.50 -7.12 -6.79
C TRP A 216 4.72 -7.98 -7.11
N SER A 217 5.85 -7.75 -6.43
CA SER A 217 7.04 -8.60 -6.58
C SER A 217 7.94 -8.58 -5.35
N GLY A 218 8.55 -9.72 -5.03
CA GLY A 218 9.58 -9.81 -3.99
C GLY A 218 9.08 -9.57 -2.56
N ASN A 219 7.77 -9.42 -2.36
CA ASN A 219 7.19 -9.20 -1.04
C ASN A 219 7.34 -10.44 -0.16
N THR A 220 7.47 -10.26 1.15
CA THR A 220 7.71 -11.36 2.11
C THR A 220 6.78 -11.27 3.31
N VAL A 221 6.44 -12.43 3.89
CA VAL A 221 5.64 -12.52 5.11
C VAL A 221 6.13 -13.63 6.04
N GLY A 222 5.77 -13.54 7.32
CA GLY A 222 5.94 -14.65 8.25
C GLY A 222 4.86 -15.73 8.17
N LEU A 223 3.64 -15.38 7.71
CA LEU A 223 2.52 -16.31 7.55
C LEU A 223 2.02 -16.38 6.10
N TYR A 224 1.12 -15.48 5.66
CA TYR A 224 0.38 -15.62 4.38
C TYR A 224 0.22 -14.31 3.61
N GLY A 225 -0.03 -14.43 2.30
CA GLY A 225 -0.29 -13.30 1.42
C GLY A 225 0.93 -12.42 1.24
N ARG A 226 1.99 -12.96 0.62
CA ARG A 226 3.20 -12.18 0.30
C ARG A 226 2.84 -10.96 -0.55
N GLY A 227 2.14 -11.16 -1.67
CA GLY A 227 1.61 -10.08 -2.48
C GLY A 227 0.43 -9.41 -1.78
N MET A 228 -0.60 -10.19 -1.48
CA MET A 228 -1.87 -9.67 -0.96
C MET A 228 -2.51 -10.64 0.03
N TYR A 229 -3.00 -10.10 1.15
CA TYR A 229 -3.82 -10.83 2.10
C TYR A 229 -5.18 -10.15 2.27
N ASN A 230 -6.24 -10.92 2.08
CA ASN A 230 -7.62 -10.45 2.19
C ASN A 230 -8.28 -11.04 3.43
N GLN A 231 -8.77 -10.18 4.31
CA GLN A 231 -9.50 -10.59 5.51
C GLN A 231 -10.95 -11.01 5.18
N VAL A 232 -11.67 -11.42 6.22
CA VAL A 232 -13.08 -11.84 6.14
C VAL A 232 -13.91 -10.76 5.43
N ASP A 233 -14.67 -11.17 4.43
CA ASP A 233 -15.56 -10.33 3.63
C ASP A 233 -14.86 -9.16 2.87
N ALA A 234 -13.52 -9.14 2.83
CA ALA A 234 -12.80 -8.27 1.92
C ALA A 234 -13.03 -8.75 0.48
N ALA A 235 -13.33 -7.80 -0.41
CA ALA A 235 -13.63 -8.08 -1.81
C ALA A 235 -12.87 -7.12 -2.75
N PRO A 236 -11.53 -7.11 -2.73
CA PRO A 236 -10.76 -6.30 -3.67
C PRO A 236 -11.07 -6.69 -5.11
N ALA A 237 -11.19 -5.71 -6.01
CA ALA A 237 -11.34 -5.94 -7.44
C ALA A 237 -10.00 -5.74 -8.15
N LEU A 238 -9.57 -6.72 -8.95
CA LEU A 238 -8.30 -6.68 -9.69
C LEU A 238 -8.57 -6.71 -11.19
N VAL A 239 -7.94 -5.81 -11.93
CA VAL A 239 -7.92 -5.79 -13.40
C VAL A 239 -6.52 -5.47 -13.90
N GLY A 240 -6.03 -6.20 -14.90
CA GLY A 240 -4.71 -5.97 -15.50
C GLY A 240 -3.53 -6.11 -14.53
N CYS A 241 -3.74 -6.78 -13.38
CA CYS A 241 -2.75 -6.86 -12.31
C CYS A 241 -1.81 -8.04 -12.50
N GLU A 242 -0.55 -7.89 -12.08
CA GLU A 242 0.42 -8.98 -12.04
C GLU A 242 0.94 -9.17 -10.62
N VAL A 243 0.85 -10.41 -10.11
CA VAL A 243 1.47 -10.80 -8.84
C VAL A 243 2.59 -11.78 -9.17
N ALA A 244 3.82 -11.27 -9.19
CA ALA A 244 5.01 -12.05 -9.51
C ALA A 244 5.42 -12.94 -8.34
N GLY A 245 4.93 -14.18 -8.41
CA GLY A 245 5.17 -15.23 -7.44
C GLY A 245 3.98 -16.18 -7.42
N CYS A 246 4.25 -17.43 -7.09
CA CYS A 246 3.17 -18.38 -6.85
C CYS A 246 2.59 -18.18 -5.45
N CYS A 247 1.30 -18.46 -5.27
CA CYS A 247 0.71 -18.55 -3.93
C CYS A 247 0.75 -17.22 -3.11
N ASP A 248 0.92 -16.09 -3.80
CA ASP A 248 1.18 -14.79 -3.15
C ASP A 248 -0.10 -14.03 -2.79
N VAL A 249 -1.26 -14.47 -3.29
CA VAL A 249 -2.59 -13.98 -2.92
C VAL A 249 -3.33 -15.07 -2.14
N VAL A 250 -3.68 -14.80 -0.89
CA VAL A 250 -4.34 -15.77 0.01
C VAL A 250 -5.67 -15.21 0.51
N PRO A 251 -6.78 -15.99 0.57
CA PRO A 251 -7.05 -17.33 0.00
C PRO A 251 -7.33 -17.28 -1.52
N PRO A 252 -7.18 -18.39 -2.28
CA PRO A 252 -6.79 -18.38 -3.70
C PRO A 252 -7.77 -17.71 -4.70
N GLN A 253 -8.92 -17.21 -4.25
CA GLN A 253 -9.82 -16.30 -4.99
C GLN A 253 -10.56 -15.37 -4.03
N SER A 254 -9.82 -14.68 -3.16
CA SER A 254 -10.38 -13.66 -2.25
C SER A 254 -10.51 -12.29 -2.90
N PHE A 255 -10.61 -12.26 -4.22
CA PHE A 255 -10.73 -11.04 -4.99
C PHE A 255 -11.72 -11.25 -6.13
N ILE A 256 -12.29 -10.15 -6.61
CA ILE A 256 -13.13 -10.10 -7.80
C ILE A 256 -12.19 -9.94 -9.01
N ASP A 257 -12.14 -10.97 -9.85
CA ASP A 257 -11.37 -10.96 -11.10
C ASP A 257 -12.15 -10.18 -12.17
N GLU A 258 -11.69 -8.97 -12.49
CA GLU A 258 -12.22 -8.11 -13.54
C GLU A 258 -11.43 -8.27 -14.87
N GLY A 259 -10.54 -9.27 -14.96
CA GLY A 259 -9.86 -9.70 -16.17
C GLY A 259 -8.41 -9.23 -16.31
N GLU A 260 -7.69 -9.84 -17.26
CA GLU A 260 -6.30 -9.52 -17.63
C GLU A 260 -5.27 -9.65 -16.48
N ASN A 261 -5.63 -10.36 -15.41
CA ASN A 261 -4.73 -10.60 -14.29
C ASN A 261 -3.75 -11.75 -14.58
N LEU A 262 -2.48 -11.56 -14.21
CA LEU A 262 -1.42 -12.57 -14.21
C LEU A 262 -1.03 -12.88 -12.77
N ILE A 263 -1.76 -13.81 -12.15
CA ILE A 263 -1.54 -14.25 -10.76
C ILE A 263 -1.33 -15.75 -10.83
N ASP A 264 -0.20 -16.24 -10.33
CA ASP A 264 0.07 -17.67 -10.30
C ASP A 264 -0.48 -18.29 -9.00
N PRO A 265 -1.55 -19.08 -9.06
CA PRO A 265 -2.11 -19.71 -7.87
C PRO A 265 -1.25 -20.87 -7.35
N TYR A 266 -0.29 -21.40 -8.14
CA TYR A 266 0.44 -22.62 -7.76
C TYR A 266 1.94 -22.47 -7.92
N CYS A 267 2.69 -23.04 -6.98
CA CYS A 267 4.12 -23.17 -7.16
C CYS A 267 4.40 -24.36 -8.09
N GLY A 268 5.12 -24.14 -9.19
CA GLY A 268 5.27 -25.12 -10.28
C GLY A 268 5.65 -26.55 -9.86
N ASN A 269 6.56 -26.72 -8.89
CA ASN A 269 6.99 -28.05 -8.39
C ASN A 269 6.07 -28.64 -7.31
N CYS A 270 4.97 -27.97 -6.99
CA CYS A 270 4.10 -28.27 -5.87
C CYS A 270 2.65 -27.89 -6.18
N ARG A 271 2.18 -28.29 -7.37
CA ARG A 271 0.85 -27.94 -7.86
C ARG A 271 -0.27 -28.36 -6.90
N ALA A 272 -0.05 -29.43 -6.14
CA ALA A 272 -1.03 -29.92 -5.16
C ALA A 272 -0.96 -29.23 -3.79
N ASP A 273 -0.11 -28.21 -3.59
CA ASP A 273 -0.13 -27.35 -2.39
C ASP A 273 -1.18 -26.24 -2.60
N PHE A 274 -2.45 -26.59 -2.39
CA PHE A 274 -3.60 -25.71 -2.61
C PHE A 274 -3.77 -24.67 -1.52
N ASN A 275 -3.27 -24.95 -0.32
CA ASN A 275 -3.32 -24.00 0.79
C ASN A 275 -2.09 -23.08 0.82
N CYS A 276 -1.05 -23.37 0.05
CA CYS A 276 0.18 -22.59 -0.08
C CYS A 276 1.05 -22.56 1.19
N TYR A 277 1.11 -23.65 1.96
CA TYR A 277 1.89 -23.76 3.20
C TYR A 277 3.28 -24.40 3.02
N GLY A 278 3.79 -24.46 1.79
CA GLY A 278 5.14 -24.93 1.50
C GLY A 278 5.27 -26.45 1.49
N GLY A 279 4.17 -27.15 1.25
CA GLY A 279 4.15 -28.60 1.11
C GLY A 279 2.76 -29.16 0.92
N VAL A 280 2.69 -30.30 0.23
CA VAL A 280 1.45 -31.05 0.02
C VAL A 280 1.20 -31.96 1.20
N GLY A 281 0.05 -31.80 1.85
CA GLY A 281 -0.33 -32.59 3.01
C GLY A 281 -1.84 -32.81 3.17
N SER A 282 -2.24 -33.10 4.40
CA SER A 282 -3.62 -33.45 4.70
C SER A 282 -4.60 -32.28 4.52
N ALA A 283 -4.11 -31.04 4.66
CA ALA A 283 -4.93 -29.86 4.43
C ALA A 283 -5.27 -29.73 2.93
N ASP A 284 -4.29 -29.97 2.04
CA ASP A 284 -4.51 -30.01 0.58
C ASP A 284 -5.45 -31.13 0.17
N LEU A 285 -5.28 -32.32 0.76
CA LEU A 285 -6.22 -33.43 0.54
C LEU A 285 -7.64 -33.04 0.97
N GLY A 286 -7.79 -32.34 2.09
CA GLY A 286 -9.08 -31.84 2.54
C GLY A 286 -9.72 -30.87 1.55
N LEU A 287 -8.94 -29.95 0.98
CA LEU A 287 -9.41 -29.01 -0.05
C LEU A 287 -9.84 -29.74 -1.33
N LEU A 288 -9.03 -30.70 -1.80
CA LEU A 288 -9.36 -31.53 -2.97
C LEU A 288 -10.66 -32.33 -2.76
N LEU A 289 -10.82 -32.94 -1.59
CA LEU A 289 -12.05 -33.67 -1.24
C LEU A 289 -13.26 -32.74 -1.13
N GLY A 290 -13.06 -31.47 -0.76
CA GLY A 290 -14.10 -30.45 -0.77
C GLY A 290 -14.61 -30.14 -2.19
N ALA A 291 -13.75 -30.28 -3.20
CA ALA A 291 -14.07 -30.07 -4.61
C ALA A 291 -14.51 -31.34 -5.35
N TRP A 292 -14.71 -32.46 -4.65
CA TRP A 292 -14.94 -33.78 -5.24
C TRP A 292 -16.13 -33.80 -6.22
N GLY A 293 -15.89 -34.32 -7.42
CA GLY A 293 -16.88 -34.42 -8.51
C GLY A 293 -17.19 -33.11 -9.22
N SER A 294 -16.50 -32.01 -8.90
CA SER A 294 -16.60 -30.76 -9.65
C SER A 294 -15.74 -30.78 -10.92
N THR A 295 -15.66 -29.65 -11.62
CA THR A 295 -14.81 -29.44 -12.82
C THR A 295 -13.87 -28.26 -12.61
N ASP A 296 -13.55 -27.94 -11.35
CA ASP A 296 -12.68 -26.83 -11.00
C ASP A 296 -11.23 -27.12 -11.44
N PRO A 297 -10.66 -26.38 -12.41
CA PRO A 297 -9.32 -26.65 -12.93
C PRO A 297 -8.22 -26.48 -11.89
N VAL A 298 -8.52 -25.83 -10.76
CA VAL A 298 -7.62 -25.70 -9.61
C VAL A 298 -7.27 -27.07 -9.03
N TYR A 299 -8.29 -27.92 -8.85
CA TYR A 299 -8.18 -29.20 -8.15
C TYR A 299 -8.05 -30.40 -9.10
N ASP A 300 -8.26 -30.19 -10.41
CA ASP A 300 -8.05 -31.17 -11.48
C ASP A 300 -6.55 -31.31 -11.81
N LEU A 301 -5.87 -32.14 -11.02
CA LEU A 301 -4.42 -32.33 -11.07
C LEU A 301 -3.97 -33.17 -12.25
N ASP A 302 -4.80 -34.08 -12.75
CA ASP A 302 -4.47 -34.92 -13.91
C ASP A 302 -5.01 -34.40 -15.25
N GLY A 303 -5.90 -33.40 -15.21
CA GLY A 303 -6.45 -32.71 -16.37
C GLY A 303 -7.55 -33.51 -17.09
N ASP A 304 -8.18 -34.47 -16.42
CA ASP A 304 -9.24 -35.29 -17.02
C ASP A 304 -10.64 -34.61 -17.01
N GLY A 305 -10.74 -33.44 -16.37
CA GLY A 305 -11.92 -32.60 -16.32
C GLY A 305 -12.88 -32.92 -15.17
N VAL A 306 -12.55 -33.82 -14.24
CA VAL A 306 -13.36 -34.11 -13.05
C VAL A 306 -12.49 -34.38 -11.82
N ILE A 307 -12.80 -33.74 -10.71
CA ILE A 307 -12.07 -34.00 -9.46
C ILE A 307 -12.48 -35.38 -8.91
N GLY A 308 -11.54 -36.32 -8.88
CA GLY A 308 -11.78 -37.70 -8.52
C GLY A 308 -10.57 -38.45 -7.95
N GLY A 309 -10.65 -39.78 -8.01
CA GLY A 309 -9.66 -40.66 -7.37
C GLY A 309 -8.28 -40.59 -8.01
N SER A 310 -8.21 -40.21 -9.28
CA SER A 310 -6.97 -40.00 -10.00
C SER A 310 -6.25 -38.73 -9.51
N ASP A 311 -6.97 -37.65 -9.20
CA ASP A 311 -6.40 -36.45 -8.57
C ASP A 311 -5.85 -36.71 -7.17
N ILE A 312 -6.50 -37.57 -6.37
CA ILE A 312 -5.91 -38.02 -5.10
C ILE A 312 -4.57 -38.71 -5.35
N GLY A 313 -4.49 -39.54 -6.39
CA GLY A 313 -3.23 -40.17 -6.80
C GLY A 313 -2.15 -39.13 -7.15
N ALA A 314 -2.52 -38.11 -7.92
CA ALA A 314 -1.63 -37.01 -8.31
C ALA A 314 -1.19 -36.13 -7.13
N LEU A 315 -2.08 -35.90 -6.16
CA LEU A 315 -1.78 -35.19 -4.91
C LEU A 315 -0.80 -36.00 -4.05
N VAL A 316 -1.10 -37.27 -3.81
CA VAL A 316 -0.25 -38.14 -2.98
C VAL A 316 1.13 -38.34 -3.61
N ALA A 317 1.25 -38.29 -4.93
CA ALA A 317 2.54 -38.32 -5.63
C ALA A 317 3.43 -37.10 -5.31
N GLN A 318 2.84 -35.98 -4.90
CA GLN A 318 3.55 -34.76 -4.50
C GLN A 318 3.65 -34.59 -2.97
N TRP A 319 3.23 -35.60 -2.19
CA TRP A 319 3.15 -35.51 -0.73
C TRP A 319 4.50 -35.19 -0.07
N GLY A 320 4.51 -34.14 0.75
CA GLY A 320 5.71 -33.67 1.42
C GLY A 320 6.04 -32.21 1.09
N PRO A 321 7.21 -31.72 1.53
CA PRO A 321 7.62 -30.34 1.29
C PRO A 321 7.83 -30.07 -0.21
N CYS A 322 7.47 -28.87 -0.65
CA CYS A 322 7.76 -28.40 -2.00
C CYS A 322 9.28 -28.19 -2.17
N SER A 323 9.90 -28.82 -3.17
CA SER A 323 11.35 -28.76 -3.44
C SER A 323 11.70 -28.18 -4.81
#